data_AF-B6SUJ0-F1
#
_entry.id   AF-B6SUJ0-F1
#
_cell.length_a   1.000
_cell.length_b   1.000
_cell.length_c   1.000
_cell.angle_alpha   90.00
_cell.angle_beta   90.00
_cell.angle_gamma   90.00
#
_symmetry.space_group_name_H-M   'P 1'
#
loop_
_entity.id
_entity.type
_entity.pdbx_description
1 polymer ?
#
loop_
_entity_poly.entity_id
_entity_poly.type
_entity_poly.pdbx_seq_one_letter_code
_entity_poly.pdbx_strand_id
1 'polypeptide(L)'
;METSFLPTTLPTAKPLPAFRTHAVAASKLPQQRPRRCTIRAAITRGRKEETVTTVREQLEGCYLLAGIKYEGLTVKQLQGIRDALPETCRLLVAKNTLVGKAIEGTPWEALKPCMKGMNAWLFVHTEEVPAALKPYRAFQKEERVEETNDFVGAVFEGKFYGPGDFKALETMPSRAEVYATLLGALQGPATSLVATLQAPARDVVAVLSAYVRKLEEEAGAA
;
A
#
# COMPACT_ATOMS: atom_id res chain seq x y z
N MET A 1 65.53 54.58 29.04
CA MET A 1 66.44 54.51 27.88
C MET A 1 65.59 54.80 26.66
N GLU A 2 65.14 56.05 26.48
CA GLU A 2 65.87 57.07 25.71
C GLU A 2 66.51 56.45 24.45
N THR A 3 65.91 56.69 23.28
CA THR A 3 66.48 57.62 22.30
C THR A 3 65.52 57.77 21.12
N SER A 4 65.07 59.02 20.92
CA SER A 4 64.73 59.65 19.64
C SER A 4 63.84 58.87 18.66
N PHE A 5 62.54 59.16 18.75
CA PHE A 5 61.61 59.11 17.63
C PHE A 5 62.15 60.00 16.49
N LEU A 6 62.89 59.41 15.56
CA LEU A 6 63.29 60.11 14.34
C LEU A 6 62.09 60.20 13.38
N PRO A 7 61.94 61.35 12.70
CA PRO A 7 60.70 61.76 12.08
C PRO A 7 60.53 61.15 10.70
N THR A 8 59.32 60.69 10.45
CA THR A 8 58.48 61.03 9.29
C THR A 8 59.18 61.69 8.10
N THR A 9 59.74 60.88 7.21
CA THR A 9 59.60 61.08 5.76
C THR A 9 59.42 59.72 5.11
N LEU A 10 58.20 59.18 5.21
CA LEU A 10 57.79 58.09 4.33
C LEU A 10 58.11 58.53 2.90
N PRO A 11 58.89 57.74 2.13
CA PRO A 11 59.19 58.08 0.75
C PRO A 11 57.85 58.28 0.05
N THR A 12 57.72 59.41 -0.64
CA THR A 12 56.57 59.75 -1.46
C THR A 12 56.31 58.56 -2.35
N ALA A 13 55.33 57.74 -1.98
CA ALA A 13 55.01 56.52 -2.71
C ALA A 13 54.66 56.99 -4.11
N LYS A 14 55.59 56.76 -5.04
CA LYS A 14 55.39 57.01 -6.46
C LYS A 14 54.02 56.41 -6.76
N PRO A 15 53.06 57.18 -7.29
CA PRO A 15 51.68 56.74 -7.40
C PRO A 15 51.73 55.36 -8.02
N LEU A 16 51.22 54.35 -7.30
CA LEU A 16 51.00 53.04 -7.89
C LEU A 16 50.30 53.35 -9.22
N PRO A 17 50.81 52.85 -10.36
CA PRO A 17 50.15 53.09 -11.63
C PRO A 17 48.70 52.74 -11.35
N ALA A 18 47.79 53.70 -11.54
CA ALA A 18 46.37 53.46 -11.38
C ALA A 18 46.15 52.15 -12.10
N PHE A 19 45.96 51.06 -11.32
CA PHE A 19 45.85 49.74 -11.89
C PHE A 19 44.71 49.99 -12.84
N ARG A 20 45.04 50.00 -14.13
CA ARG A 20 44.06 50.22 -15.15
C ARG A 20 43.28 48.95 -14.91
N THR A 21 42.19 49.09 -14.18
CA THR A 21 41.00 48.38 -14.48
C THR A 21 40.82 48.76 -15.94
N HIS A 22 41.48 48.00 -16.82
CA HIS A 22 40.73 47.21 -17.74
C HIS A 22 39.57 46.73 -16.88
N ALA A 23 38.49 47.53 -16.89
CA ALA A 23 37.19 46.96 -17.01
C ALA A 23 37.43 45.88 -18.05
N VAL A 24 37.73 44.67 -17.57
CA VAL A 24 37.58 43.43 -18.31
C VAL A 24 36.14 43.58 -18.68
N ALA A 25 35.93 44.17 -19.85
CA ALA A 25 34.71 44.87 -20.20
C ALA A 25 33.72 43.77 -20.22
N ALA A 26 33.00 43.60 -19.09
CA ALA A 26 32.58 42.29 -18.57
C ALA A 26 32.14 41.51 -19.78
N SER A 27 33.04 40.66 -20.29
CA SER A 27 32.87 40.12 -21.63
C SER A 27 31.54 39.45 -21.47
N LYS A 28 30.51 39.99 -22.13
CA LYS A 28 29.18 39.44 -22.08
C LYS A 28 29.39 38.11 -22.76
N LEU A 29 29.81 37.12 -21.96
CA LEU A 29 29.73 35.72 -22.27
C LEU A 29 28.31 35.64 -22.79
N PRO A 30 28.15 35.33 -24.09
CA PRO A 30 26.84 35.41 -24.72
C PRO A 30 25.93 34.66 -23.77
N GLN A 31 24.98 35.38 -23.16
CA GLN A 31 24.09 34.78 -22.19
C GLN A 31 23.45 33.63 -22.94
N GLN A 32 23.88 32.41 -22.64
CA GLN A 32 23.36 31.26 -23.33
C GLN A 32 21.90 31.24 -22.93
N ARG A 33 21.04 31.61 -23.88
CA ARG A 33 19.60 31.58 -23.68
C ARG A 33 19.30 30.20 -23.11
N PRO A 34 18.56 30.10 -21.98
CA PRO A 34 18.22 28.78 -21.45
C PRO A 34 17.59 28.00 -22.59
N ARG A 35 18.17 26.83 -22.88
CA ARG A 35 17.70 25.99 -23.98
C ARG A 35 16.20 25.74 -23.72
N ARG A 36 15.33 26.09 -24.68
CA ARG A 36 13.92 25.68 -24.62
C ARG A 36 13.92 24.18 -24.37
N CYS A 37 13.47 23.74 -23.19
CA CYS A 37 13.26 22.35 -22.89
C CYS A 37 12.24 21.83 -23.91
N THR A 38 12.73 21.16 -24.96
CA THR A 38 11.89 20.44 -25.90
C THR A 38 11.53 19.13 -25.21
N ILE A 39 10.23 18.87 -25.01
CA ILE A 39 9.76 17.63 -24.38
C ILE A 39 10.00 16.50 -25.39
N ARG A 40 11.18 15.87 -25.33
CA ARG A 40 11.60 14.82 -26.27
C ARG A 40 11.00 13.44 -25.96
N ALA A 41 10.57 13.21 -24.73
CA ALA A 41 10.08 11.92 -24.25
C ALA A 41 8.56 11.91 -24.00
N ALA A 42 7.79 12.68 -24.76
CA ALA A 42 6.33 12.63 -24.67
C ALA A 42 5.83 11.27 -25.19
N ILE A 43 5.20 10.49 -24.31
CA ILE A 43 4.52 9.25 -24.70
C ILE A 43 3.47 9.57 -25.76
N THR A 44 3.57 8.90 -26.91
CA THR A 44 2.63 9.03 -28.02
C THR A 44 1.22 8.60 -27.60
N ARG A 45 0.21 9.00 -28.38
CA ARG A 45 -1.17 8.58 -28.11
C ARG A 45 -1.34 7.06 -28.15
N GLY A 46 -0.74 6.38 -29.14
CA GLY A 46 -0.79 4.93 -29.26
C GLY A 46 -0.27 4.19 -28.04
N ARG A 47 0.89 4.58 -27.49
CA ARG A 47 1.44 3.92 -26.28
C ARG A 47 0.57 4.11 -25.03
N LYS A 48 -0.18 5.22 -24.93
CA LYS A 48 -1.16 5.42 -23.85
C LYS A 48 -2.35 4.49 -24.01
N GLU A 49 -2.82 4.29 -25.25
CA GLU A 49 -3.91 3.37 -25.56
C GLU A 49 -3.50 1.91 -25.28
N GLU A 50 -2.26 1.52 -25.59
CA GLU A 50 -1.66 0.23 -25.19
C GLU A 50 -1.63 0.04 -23.67
N THR A 51 -1.31 1.09 -22.92
CA THR A 51 -1.31 1.01 -21.44
C THR A 51 -2.73 0.84 -20.90
N VAL A 52 -3.71 1.54 -21.49
CA VAL A 52 -5.12 1.44 -21.09
C VAL A 52 -5.68 0.05 -21.43
N THR A 53 -5.36 -0.51 -22.59
CA THR A 53 -5.76 -1.88 -22.97
C THR A 53 -5.16 -2.91 -22.04
N THR A 54 -3.86 -2.82 -21.72
CA THR A 54 -3.21 -3.68 -20.72
C THR A 54 -3.93 -3.63 -19.37
N VAL A 55 -4.32 -2.43 -18.89
CA VAL A 55 -5.05 -2.29 -17.62
C VAL A 55 -6.46 -2.88 -17.73
N ARG A 56 -7.15 -2.73 -18.87
CA ARG A 56 -8.48 -3.34 -19.10
C ARG A 56 -8.42 -4.86 -19.08
N GLU A 57 -7.42 -5.46 -19.73
CA GLU A 57 -7.18 -6.91 -19.67
C GLU A 57 -6.97 -7.39 -18.23
N GLN A 58 -6.25 -6.62 -17.41
CA GLN A 58 -6.12 -6.95 -15.99
C GLN A 58 -7.44 -6.81 -15.22
N LEU A 59 -8.33 -5.89 -15.60
CA LEU A 59 -9.62 -5.69 -14.94
C LEU A 59 -10.62 -6.82 -15.25
N GLU A 60 -10.65 -7.34 -16.48
CA GLU A 60 -11.62 -8.36 -16.91
C GLU A 60 -11.60 -9.65 -16.07
N GLY A 61 -10.43 -10.03 -15.55
CA GLY A 61 -10.27 -11.21 -14.69
C GLY A 61 -10.01 -10.88 -13.22
N CYS A 62 -10.35 -9.68 -12.74
CA CYS A 62 -9.98 -9.23 -11.39
C CYS A 62 -11.20 -9.21 -10.45
N TYR A 63 -11.03 -9.78 -9.25
CA TYR A 63 -12.05 -9.76 -8.20
C TYR A 63 -11.85 -8.59 -7.22
N LEU A 64 -10.58 -8.23 -6.97
CA LEU A 64 -10.19 -7.15 -6.05
C LEU A 64 -9.19 -6.22 -6.73
N LEU A 65 -9.55 -4.94 -6.80
CA LEU A 65 -8.64 -3.85 -7.16
C LEU A 65 -8.28 -3.06 -5.91
N ALA A 66 -7.00 -3.06 -5.54
CA ALA A 66 -6.50 -2.31 -4.39
C ALA A 66 -5.52 -1.21 -4.83
N GLY A 67 -5.68 -0.02 -4.26
CA GLY A 67 -4.76 1.11 -4.42
C GLY A 67 -3.84 1.26 -3.21
N ILE A 68 -2.53 1.28 -3.46
CA ILE A 68 -1.48 1.43 -2.43
C ILE A 68 -0.70 2.70 -2.72
N LYS A 69 -0.53 3.59 -1.73
CA LYS A 69 0.46 4.67 -1.86
C LYS A 69 1.86 4.08 -1.74
N TYR A 70 2.77 4.46 -2.64
CA TYR A 70 4.18 4.03 -2.62
C TYR A 70 5.15 5.19 -2.42
N GLU A 71 4.67 6.30 -1.85
CA GLU A 71 5.52 7.45 -1.56
C GLU A 71 6.61 7.05 -0.55
N GLY A 72 7.87 7.34 -0.87
CA GLY A 72 9.00 6.98 -0.02
C GLY A 72 9.47 5.52 -0.10
N LEU A 73 8.81 4.63 -0.86
CA LEU A 73 9.28 3.25 -1.03
C LEU A 73 10.48 3.18 -1.98
N THR A 74 11.51 2.44 -1.55
CA THR A 74 12.64 2.07 -2.39
C THR A 74 12.26 0.95 -3.36
N VAL A 75 13.01 0.85 -4.47
CA VAL A 75 12.80 -0.21 -5.46
C VAL A 75 12.94 -1.61 -4.85
N LYS A 76 13.82 -1.78 -3.86
CA LYS A 76 14.01 -3.05 -3.14
C LYS A 76 12.77 -3.46 -2.34
N GLN A 77 12.11 -2.51 -1.69
CA GLN A 77 10.86 -2.76 -0.95
C GLN A 77 9.72 -3.10 -1.91
N LEU A 78 9.58 -2.35 -3.00
CA LEU A 78 8.62 -2.67 -4.06
C LEU A 78 8.89 -4.03 -4.72
N GLN A 79 10.15 -4.48 -4.78
CA GLN A 79 10.49 -5.81 -5.25
C GLN A 79 10.10 -6.88 -4.22
N GLY A 80 10.37 -6.66 -2.94
CA GLY A 80 9.91 -7.55 -1.87
C GLY A 80 8.39 -7.75 -1.87
N ILE A 81 7.62 -6.67 -2.07
CA ILE A 81 6.16 -6.75 -2.23
C ILE A 81 5.79 -7.63 -3.42
N ARG A 82 6.49 -7.53 -4.56
CA ARG A 82 6.22 -8.38 -5.73
C ARG A 82 6.57 -9.84 -5.48
N ASP A 83 7.64 -10.12 -4.73
CA ASP A 83 8.13 -11.47 -4.48
C ASP A 83 7.25 -12.25 -3.50
N ALA A 84 6.61 -11.58 -2.56
CA ALA A 84 5.72 -12.22 -1.58
C ALA A 84 4.24 -12.20 -1.96
N LEU A 85 3.87 -11.45 -2.99
CA LEU A 85 2.56 -11.62 -3.62
C LEU A 85 2.54 -12.96 -4.36
N PRO A 86 1.44 -13.73 -4.30
CA PRO A 86 1.32 -14.95 -5.10
C PRO A 86 1.35 -14.62 -6.60
N GLU A 87 1.77 -15.57 -7.43
CA GLU A 87 1.89 -15.40 -8.90
C GLU A 87 0.58 -14.97 -9.59
N THR A 88 -0.57 -15.19 -8.92
CA THR A 88 -1.89 -14.80 -9.39
C THR A 88 -2.23 -13.32 -9.14
N CYS A 89 -1.40 -12.59 -8.41
CA CYS A 89 -1.56 -11.17 -8.17
C CYS A 89 -0.60 -10.36 -9.04
N ARG A 90 -1.08 -9.25 -9.59
CA ARG A 90 -0.25 -8.34 -10.39
C ARG A 90 -0.20 -6.95 -9.78
N LEU A 91 1.02 -6.47 -9.55
CA LEU A 91 1.26 -5.10 -9.10
C LEU A 91 1.68 -4.23 -10.29
N LEU A 92 0.81 -3.33 -10.73
CA LEU A 92 1.08 -2.37 -11.81
C LEU A 92 1.17 -0.94 -11.26
N VAL A 93 2.26 -0.25 -11.62
CA VAL A 93 2.40 1.19 -11.38
C VAL A 93 2.05 1.90 -12.67
N ALA A 94 0.84 2.46 -12.73
CA ALA A 94 0.33 3.17 -13.89
C ALA A 94 -0.15 4.57 -13.49
N LYS A 95 -0.06 5.53 -14.42
CA LYS A 95 -0.54 6.89 -14.20
C LYS A 95 -2.05 6.86 -13.90
N ASN A 96 -2.47 7.52 -12.83
CA ASN A 96 -3.86 7.54 -12.36
C ASN A 96 -4.84 7.94 -13.47
N THR A 97 -4.48 8.88 -14.34
CA THR A 97 -5.34 9.29 -15.47
C THR A 97 -5.56 8.18 -16.51
N LEU A 98 -4.61 7.25 -16.67
CA LEU A 98 -4.75 6.11 -17.59
C LEU A 98 -5.63 5.03 -16.96
N VAL A 99 -5.42 4.77 -15.66
CA VAL A 99 -6.27 3.83 -14.92
C VAL A 99 -7.71 4.35 -14.83
N GLY A 100 -7.91 5.66 -14.66
CA GLY A 100 -9.24 6.28 -14.67
C GLY A 100 -9.99 6.02 -15.98
N LYS A 101 -9.31 6.13 -17.13
CA LYS A 101 -9.87 5.79 -18.45
C LYS A 101 -10.12 4.29 -18.68
N ALA A 102 -9.37 3.44 -17.99
CA ALA A 102 -9.59 2.00 -18.03
C ALA A 102 -10.82 1.60 -17.19
N ILE A 103 -11.04 2.31 -16.07
CA ILE A 103 -12.15 2.08 -15.15
C ILE A 103 -13.48 2.69 -15.64
N GLU A 104 -13.44 3.76 -16.44
CA GLU A 104 -14.64 4.34 -17.06
C GLU A 104 -15.49 3.27 -17.78
N GLY A 105 -16.72 3.05 -17.31
CA GLY A 105 -17.65 2.04 -17.81
C GLY A 105 -17.66 0.70 -17.07
N THR A 106 -16.86 0.54 -16.01
CA THR A 106 -16.76 -0.72 -15.24
C THR A 106 -17.34 -0.58 -13.82
N PRO A 107 -17.65 -1.67 -13.11
CA PRO A 107 -18.12 -1.58 -11.71
C PRO A 107 -17.09 -0.98 -10.74
N TRP A 108 -15.82 -0.83 -11.14
CA TRP A 108 -14.74 -0.30 -10.30
C TRP A 108 -14.66 1.24 -10.25
N GLU A 109 -15.63 1.96 -10.84
CA GLU A 109 -15.65 3.43 -10.86
C GLU A 109 -15.58 4.09 -9.47
N ALA A 110 -15.96 3.37 -8.42
CA ALA A 110 -15.92 3.84 -7.05
C ALA A 110 -14.50 4.22 -6.57
N LEU A 111 -13.43 3.76 -7.24
CA LEU A 111 -12.05 4.14 -6.90
C LEU A 111 -11.61 5.50 -7.43
N LYS A 112 -12.32 6.09 -8.41
CA LYS A 112 -12.00 7.39 -9.03
C LYS A 112 -11.63 8.50 -8.02
N PRO A 113 -12.40 8.76 -6.94
CA PRO A 113 -12.10 9.86 -6.01
C PRO A 113 -10.79 9.69 -5.24
N CYS A 114 -10.36 8.44 -5.00
CA CYS A 114 -9.17 8.15 -4.22
C CYS A 114 -7.89 8.14 -5.06
N MET A 115 -7.98 8.29 -6.39
CA MET A 115 -6.84 8.26 -7.31
C MET A 115 -5.97 9.55 -7.27
N LYS A 116 -5.70 10.11 -6.09
CA LYS A 116 -4.85 11.30 -5.91
C LYS A 116 -3.52 10.87 -5.29
N GLY A 117 -2.41 11.32 -5.88
CA GLY A 117 -1.05 11.01 -5.41
C GLY A 117 -0.40 9.84 -6.15
N MET A 118 0.68 9.33 -5.56
CA MET A 118 1.50 8.24 -6.10
C MET A 118 0.90 6.88 -5.73
N ASN A 119 0.09 6.32 -6.64
CA ASN A 119 -0.66 5.09 -6.38
C ASN A 119 -0.15 3.91 -7.24
N ALA A 120 0.11 2.78 -6.58
CA ALA A 120 0.33 1.49 -7.21
C ALA A 120 -0.99 0.72 -7.17
N TRP A 121 -1.28 0.01 -8.25
CA TRP A 121 -2.51 -0.76 -8.41
C TRP A 121 -2.19 -2.24 -8.27
N LEU A 122 -2.84 -2.88 -7.30
CA LEU A 122 -2.79 -4.31 -7.08
C LEU A 122 -4.05 -4.93 -7.65
N PHE A 123 -3.87 -5.81 -8.62
CA PHE A 123 -4.91 -6.63 -9.23
C PHE A 123 -4.81 -8.04 -8.64
N VAL A 124 -5.93 -8.55 -8.11
CA VAL A 124 -6.02 -9.93 -7.61
C VAL A 124 -6.97 -10.69 -8.54
N HIS A 125 -6.40 -11.67 -9.26
CA HIS A 125 -7.16 -12.52 -10.18
C HIS A 125 -7.76 -13.77 -9.53
N THR A 126 -7.46 -14.00 -8.24
CA THR A 126 -7.99 -15.11 -7.47
C THR A 126 -9.10 -14.63 -6.55
N GLU A 127 -10.08 -15.49 -6.29
CA GLU A 127 -11.13 -15.26 -5.28
C GLU A 127 -10.55 -15.18 -3.85
N GLU A 128 -9.29 -15.58 -3.66
CA GLU A 128 -8.55 -15.50 -2.41
C GLU A 128 -7.99 -14.08 -2.16
N VAL A 129 -8.90 -13.14 -1.89
CA VAL A 129 -8.61 -11.78 -1.41
C VAL A 129 -7.58 -11.72 -0.27
N PRO A 130 -7.69 -12.53 0.82
CA PRO A 130 -6.77 -12.41 1.95
C PRO A 130 -5.33 -12.83 1.61
N ALA A 131 -5.12 -13.65 0.58
CA ALA A 131 -3.78 -14.10 0.18
C ALA A 131 -2.92 -12.96 -0.36
N ALA A 132 -3.53 -11.94 -0.98
CA ALA A 132 -2.81 -10.76 -1.47
C ALA A 132 -2.58 -9.71 -0.35
N LEU A 133 -3.53 -9.60 0.59
CA LEU A 133 -3.51 -8.56 1.62
C LEU A 133 -2.66 -8.92 2.84
N LYS A 134 -2.58 -10.20 3.21
CA LYS A 134 -1.74 -10.67 4.33
C LYS A 134 -0.24 -10.36 4.11
N PRO A 135 0.36 -10.66 2.94
CA PRO A 135 1.74 -10.24 2.65
C PRO A 135 1.90 -8.72 2.73
N TYR A 136 0.98 -7.96 2.14
CA TYR A 136 1.05 -6.49 2.17
C TYR A 136 1.04 -5.92 3.61
N ARG A 137 0.24 -6.50 4.52
CA ARG A 137 0.30 -6.14 5.95
C ARG A 137 1.57 -6.60 6.65
N ALA A 138 2.10 -7.77 6.29
CA ALA A 138 3.38 -8.21 6.81
C ALA A 138 4.48 -7.21 6.45
N PHE A 139 4.53 -6.73 5.20
CA PHE A 139 5.44 -5.67 4.78
C PHE A 139 5.24 -4.36 5.53
N GLN A 140 4.00 -3.90 5.72
CA GLN A 140 3.74 -2.69 6.50
C GLN A 140 4.29 -2.80 7.93
N LYS A 141 4.13 -3.97 8.57
CA LYS A 141 4.63 -4.23 9.93
C LYS A 141 6.16 -4.34 9.98
N GLU A 142 6.76 -5.04 9.02
CA GLU A 142 8.22 -5.25 8.95
C GLU A 142 8.96 -3.93 8.76
N GLU A 143 8.45 -3.07 7.87
CA GLU A 143 9.14 -1.83 7.52
C GLU A 143 8.87 -0.70 8.52
N ARG A 144 7.94 -0.87 9.48
CA ARG A 144 7.47 0.17 10.42
C ARG A 144 7.04 1.48 9.72
N VAL A 145 6.76 1.43 8.42
CA VAL A 145 6.21 2.53 7.63
C VAL A 145 4.69 2.41 7.66
N GLU A 146 4.11 2.49 8.86
CA GLU A 146 2.65 2.54 9.03
C GLU A 146 2.11 3.92 8.61
N GLU A 147 2.91 4.98 8.77
CA GLU A 147 2.48 6.37 8.56
C GLU A 147 2.51 6.83 7.10
N THR A 148 3.35 6.24 6.24
CA THR A 148 3.51 6.71 4.85
C THR A 148 2.77 5.83 3.83
N ASN A 149 2.60 4.53 4.13
CA ASN A 149 1.94 3.59 3.23
C ASN A 149 0.43 3.57 3.45
N ASP A 150 -0.22 4.72 3.26
CA ASP A 150 -1.67 4.77 3.35
C ASP A 150 -2.27 3.86 2.27
N PHE A 151 -3.15 2.96 2.72
CA PHE A 151 -4.06 2.28 1.82
C PHE A 151 -5.04 3.30 1.24
N VAL A 152 -5.07 3.44 -0.09
CA VAL A 152 -5.91 4.42 -0.79
C VAL A 152 -7.37 3.99 -0.79
N GLY A 153 -7.59 2.68 -0.86
CA GLY A 153 -8.89 2.04 -0.93
C GLY A 153 -8.85 0.78 -1.78
N ALA A 154 -9.79 -0.13 -1.54
CA ALA A 154 -10.02 -1.32 -2.35
C ALA A 154 -11.44 -1.27 -2.92
N VAL A 155 -11.62 -1.84 -4.10
CA VAL A 155 -12.95 -2.26 -4.54
C VAL A 155 -12.97 -3.77 -4.64
N PHE A 156 -13.90 -4.36 -3.89
CA PHE A 156 -14.22 -5.78 -3.95
C PHE A 156 -15.66 -5.92 -4.42
N GLU A 157 -15.87 -6.62 -5.55
CA GLU A 157 -17.21 -6.89 -6.12
C GLU A 157 -18.12 -5.65 -6.19
N GLY A 158 -17.56 -4.49 -6.57
CA GLY A 158 -18.29 -3.23 -6.71
C GLY A 158 -18.51 -2.44 -5.40
N LYS A 159 -18.18 -3.01 -4.24
CA LYS A 159 -18.17 -2.27 -2.96
C LYS A 159 -16.83 -1.57 -2.78
N PHE A 160 -16.86 -0.29 -2.45
CA PHE A 160 -15.68 0.50 -2.11
C PHE A 160 -15.38 0.36 -0.61
N TYR A 161 -14.13 -0.01 -0.31
CA TYR A 161 -13.56 -0.15 1.03
C TYR A 161 -12.52 0.94 1.22
N GLY A 162 -12.70 1.76 2.26
CA GLY A 162 -11.74 2.80 2.62
C GLY A 162 -10.54 2.28 3.42
N PRO A 163 -9.64 3.16 3.89
CA PRO A 163 -8.52 2.79 4.75
C PRO A 163 -8.97 2.15 6.09
N GLY A 164 -10.12 2.55 6.62
CA GLY A 164 -10.67 2.00 7.87
C GLY A 164 -11.17 0.55 7.74
N ASP A 165 -11.72 0.20 6.58
CA ASP A 165 -12.33 -1.11 6.34
C ASP A 165 -11.31 -2.18 5.91
N PHE A 166 -10.04 -1.79 5.74
CA PHE A 166 -8.97 -2.67 5.32
C PHE A 166 -8.80 -3.89 6.26
N LYS A 167 -9.08 -3.71 7.57
CA LYS A 167 -9.09 -4.81 8.56
C LYS A 167 -10.14 -5.89 8.25
N ALA A 168 -11.28 -5.51 7.67
CA ALA A 168 -12.33 -6.46 7.33
C ALA A 168 -11.92 -7.33 6.14
N LEU A 169 -11.26 -6.75 5.14
CA LEU A 169 -10.79 -7.47 3.94
C LEU A 169 -9.73 -8.54 4.27
N GLU A 170 -8.95 -8.34 5.31
CA GLU A 170 -7.93 -9.30 5.74
C GLU A 170 -8.42 -10.39 6.67
N THR A 171 -9.37 -10.04 7.54
CA THR A 171 -9.99 -11.01 8.44
C THR A 171 -10.92 -11.92 7.65
N MET A 172 -11.24 -11.56 6.40
CA MET A 172 -12.03 -12.39 5.51
C MET A 172 -11.38 -13.78 5.39
N PRO A 173 -12.11 -14.85 5.74
CA PRO A 173 -11.61 -16.21 5.68
C PRO A 173 -11.39 -16.67 4.23
N SER A 174 -10.67 -17.78 4.05
CA SER A 174 -10.45 -18.38 2.72
C SER A 174 -11.78 -18.81 2.08
N ARG A 175 -11.84 -18.97 0.77
CA ARG A 175 -13.07 -19.40 0.07
C ARG A 175 -13.66 -20.68 0.65
N ALA A 176 -12.82 -21.66 0.99
CA ALA A 176 -13.24 -22.90 1.60
C ALA A 176 -13.86 -22.70 2.99
N GLU A 177 -13.30 -21.79 3.79
CA GLU A 177 -13.84 -21.41 5.10
C GLU A 177 -15.14 -20.60 4.99
N VAL A 178 -15.26 -19.70 4.00
CA VAL A 178 -16.52 -18.98 3.73
C VAL A 178 -17.63 -19.97 3.36
N TYR A 179 -17.35 -20.97 2.52
CA TYR A 179 -18.33 -22.01 2.22
C TYR A 179 -18.63 -22.90 3.42
N ALA A 180 -17.62 -23.26 4.23
CA ALA A 180 -17.83 -24.05 5.44
C ALA A 180 -18.69 -23.31 6.47
N THR A 181 -18.48 -22.01 6.65
CA THR A 181 -19.30 -21.18 7.55
C THR A 181 -20.72 -21.00 7.03
N LEU A 182 -20.91 -20.83 5.72
CA LEU A 182 -22.24 -20.79 5.10
C LEU A 182 -22.98 -22.13 5.27
N LEU A 183 -22.32 -23.26 5.00
CA LEU A 183 -22.90 -24.59 5.20
C LEU A 183 -23.17 -24.87 6.69
N GLY A 184 -22.27 -24.46 7.58
CA GLY A 184 -22.45 -24.56 9.02
C GLY A 184 -23.63 -23.73 9.53
N ALA A 185 -23.86 -22.54 8.98
CA ALA A 185 -25.02 -21.71 9.29
C ALA A 185 -26.33 -22.34 8.80
N LEU A 186 -26.32 -23.01 7.65
CA LEU A 186 -27.47 -23.75 7.13
C LEU A 186 -27.75 -25.04 7.93
N GLN A 187 -26.71 -25.74 8.37
CA GLN A 187 -26.83 -26.97 9.16
C GLN A 187 -27.14 -26.72 10.64
N GLY A 188 -26.74 -25.57 11.18
CA GLY A 188 -26.99 -25.13 12.56
C GLY A 188 -28.42 -25.38 13.06
N PRO A 189 -29.47 -24.86 12.39
CA PRO A 189 -30.85 -25.09 12.81
C PRO A 189 -31.29 -26.56 12.73
N ALA A 190 -30.80 -27.34 11.76
CA ALA A 190 -31.11 -28.77 11.69
C ALA A 190 -30.47 -29.54 12.85
N THR A 191 -29.22 -29.23 13.19
CA THR A 191 -28.52 -29.85 14.31
C THR A 191 -29.08 -29.43 15.67
N SER A 192 -29.54 -28.18 15.81
CA SER A 192 -30.14 -27.71 17.06
C SER A 192 -31.47 -28.40 17.33
N LEU A 193 -32.29 -28.68 16.30
CA LEU A 193 -33.52 -29.46 16.44
C LEU A 193 -33.24 -30.91 16.88
N VAL A 194 -32.21 -31.56 16.32
CA VAL A 194 -31.82 -32.91 16.77
C VAL A 194 -31.27 -32.87 18.20
N ALA A 195 -30.51 -31.84 18.56
CA ALA A 195 -29.96 -31.67 19.89
C ALA A 195 -31.06 -31.47 20.95
N THR A 196 -32.11 -30.69 20.65
CA THR A 196 -33.23 -30.49 21.58
C THR A 196 -34.06 -31.75 21.76
N LEU A 197 -34.26 -32.56 20.73
CA LEU A 197 -34.92 -33.85 20.86
C LEU A 197 -34.11 -34.85 21.69
N GLN A 198 -32.77 -34.80 21.61
CA GLN A 198 -31.88 -35.68 22.38
C GLN A 198 -31.59 -35.19 23.81
N ALA A 199 -31.79 -33.90 24.10
CA ALA A 199 -31.52 -33.30 25.41
C ALA A 199 -32.14 -34.07 26.60
N PRO A 200 -33.45 -34.40 26.63
CA PRO A 200 -34.03 -35.05 27.79
C PRO A 200 -33.44 -36.44 28.09
N ALA A 201 -33.06 -37.19 27.05
CA ALA A 201 -32.40 -38.49 27.24
C ALA A 201 -30.98 -38.34 27.81
N ARG A 202 -30.25 -37.31 27.40
CA ARG A 202 -28.90 -37.01 27.90
C ARG A 202 -28.94 -36.49 29.34
N ASP A 203 -29.93 -35.69 29.70
CA ASP A 203 -30.06 -35.12 31.04
C ASP A 203 -30.26 -36.21 32.10
N VAL A 204 -31.07 -37.24 31.80
CA VAL A 204 -31.26 -38.40 32.70
C VAL A 204 -29.95 -39.15 32.92
N VAL A 205 -29.18 -39.40 31.85
CA VAL A 205 -27.88 -40.07 31.93
C VAL A 205 -26.85 -39.23 32.70
N ALA A 206 -26.85 -37.91 32.50
CA ALA A 206 -25.97 -36.99 33.21
C ALA A 206 -26.23 -37.02 34.73
N VAL A 207 -27.49 -37.00 35.16
CA VAL A 207 -27.87 -37.09 36.58
C VAL A 207 -27.38 -38.40 37.21
N LEU A 208 -27.57 -39.54 36.52
CA LEU A 208 -27.10 -40.84 36.99
C LEU A 208 -25.57 -40.88 37.14
N SER A 209 -24.84 -40.35 36.14
CA SER A 209 -23.37 -40.31 36.18
C SER A 209 -22.82 -39.41 37.29
N ALA A 210 -23.50 -38.30 37.58
CA ALA A 210 -23.13 -37.39 38.66
C ALA A 210 -23.33 -38.04 40.04
N TYR A 211 -24.39 -38.86 40.20
CA TYR A 211 -24.62 -39.60 41.43
C TYR A 211 -23.51 -40.64 41.68
N VAL A 212 -23.11 -41.38 40.64
CA VAL A 212 -22.02 -42.37 40.74
C VAL A 212 -20.69 -41.71 41.13
N ARG A 213 -20.32 -40.58 40.51
CA ARG A 213 -19.08 -39.86 40.84
C ARG A 213 -19.04 -39.36 42.29
N LYS A 214 -20.16 -38.88 42.82
CA LYS A 214 -20.24 -38.48 44.24
C LYS A 214 -19.93 -39.64 45.18
N LEU A 215 -20.42 -40.83 44.88
CA LEU A 215 -20.12 -42.02 45.67
C LEU A 215 -18.65 -42.42 45.61
N GLU A 216 -17.99 -42.24 44.46
CA GLU A 216 -16.55 -42.51 44.30
C GLU A 216 -15.67 -41.47 45.03
N GLU A 217 -16.05 -40.19 45.01
CA GLU A 217 -15.34 -39.13 45.74
C GLU A 217 -15.51 -39.29 47.27
N GLU A 218 -16.71 -39.65 47.73
CA GLU A 218 -16.92 -40.03 49.14
C GLU A 218 -16.11 -41.27 49.52
N ALA A 219 -15.89 -42.21 48.60
CA ALA A 219 -15.05 -43.38 48.82
C ALA A 219 -13.54 -43.09 48.75
N GLY A 220 -13.10 -42.08 48.00
CA GLY A 220 -11.69 -41.69 47.88
C GLY A 220 -11.22 -40.63 48.89
N ALA A 221 -12.15 -39.95 49.56
CA ALA A 221 -11.86 -39.06 50.69
C ALA A 221 -11.71 -39.82 52.02
N ALA A 222 -12.04 -41.12 52.04
CA ALA A 222 -11.77 -42.05 53.14
C ALA A 222 -10.41 -42.74 52.98
#